data_AF-A0A4Q4XGS9-F1
#
_entry.id   AF-A0A4Q4XGS9-F1
#
_cell.length_a   1.000
_cell.length_b   1.000
_cell.length_c   1.000
_cell.angle_alpha   90.00
_cell.angle_beta   90.00
_cell.angle_gamma   90.00
#
_symmetry.space_group_name_H-M   'P 1'
#
loop_
_entity.id
_entity.type
_entity.pdbx_description
1 polymer ?
#
loop_
_entity_poly.entity_id
_entity_poly.type
_entity_poly.pdbx_seq_one_letter_code
_entity_poly.pdbx_strand_id
1 'polypeptide(L)'
;MYSMCDIVFRLFLSIALLCQAGGAAYFAHFAHQQLRTYFLDHAMDADAHTAKLVYAYLFMTAVFSIVYSISALLSIRRPSTAEKNHVTCCRFVGAIFSVCIGVTVIAFGVITAKTSWFWWGYFKVNGLKSLEQNTHGLTAMTITILAITGCYLLGLAFVELATFIVKRISRSDEMKASKTVELKGDLSQEEWRKDLEAQLQAVEATLKR
;
A
#
# COMPACT_ATOMS: atom_id res chain seq x y z
N MET A 1 16.68 2.62 18.70
CA MET A 1 15.80 3.16 19.77
C MET A 1 14.60 3.73 19.04
N TYR A 2 13.37 3.27 19.32
CA TYR A 2 12.20 3.93 18.73
C TYR A 2 12.03 5.30 19.38
N SER A 3 11.85 6.35 18.57
CA SER A 3 11.50 7.68 19.09
C SER A 3 10.15 7.58 19.79
N MET A 4 9.93 8.34 20.87
CA MET A 4 8.65 8.40 21.60
C MET A 4 7.46 8.62 20.64
N CYS A 5 7.67 9.39 19.56
CA CYS A 5 6.70 9.62 18.50
C CYS A 5 6.28 8.34 17.76
N ASP A 6 7.21 7.40 17.52
CA ASP A 6 6.92 6.15 16.81
C ASP A 6 6.07 5.19 17.66
N ILE A 7 6.33 5.16 18.97
CA ILE A 7 5.52 4.37 19.91
C ILE A 7 4.10 4.93 20.01
N VAL A 8 3.96 6.26 20.18
CA VAL A 8 2.65 6.92 20.25
C VAL A 8 1.86 6.72 18.96
N PHE A 9 2.52 6.85 17.81
CA PHE A 9 1.89 6.63 16.50
C PHE A 9 1.38 5.19 16.33
N ARG A 10 2.18 4.18 16.69
CA ARG A 10 1.76 2.77 16.62
C ARG A 10 0.62 2.44 17.57
N LEU A 11 0.61 3.04 18.75
CA LEU A 11 -0.48 2.86 19.72
C LEU A 11 -1.78 3.48 19.19
N PHE A 12 -1.70 4.70 18.66
CA PHE A 12 -2.83 5.37 18.00
C PHE A 12 -3.37 4.54 16.83
N LEU A 13 -2.49 4.04 15.95
CA LEU A 13 -2.87 3.19 14.82
C LEU A 13 -3.57 1.92 15.29
N SER A 14 -3.07 1.28 16.35
CA SER A 14 -3.67 0.07 16.92
C SER A 14 -5.09 0.35 17.45
N ILE A 15 -5.28 1.45 18.17
CA ILE A 15 -6.60 1.87 18.66
C ILE A 15 -7.55 2.14 17.49
N ALA A 16 -7.11 2.89 16.48
CA ALA A 16 -7.91 3.18 15.30
C ALA A 16 -8.34 1.90 14.57
N LEU A 17 -7.44 0.92 14.41
CA LEU A 17 -7.74 -0.38 13.82
C LEU A 17 -8.74 -1.20 14.67
N LEU A 18 -8.63 -1.16 16.00
CA LEU A 18 -9.61 -1.82 16.87
C LEU A 18 -10.99 -1.16 16.79
N CYS A 19 -11.06 0.17 16.71
CA CYS A 19 -12.31 0.89 16.47
C CYS A 19 -12.93 0.50 15.12
N GLN A 20 -12.11 0.42 14.07
CA GLN A 20 -12.54 -0.05 12.76
C GLN A 20 -13.06 -1.49 12.82
N ALA A 21 -12.38 -2.38 13.54
CA ALA A 21 -12.81 -3.75 13.73
C ALA A 21 -14.16 -3.84 14.45
N GLY A 22 -14.35 -3.03 15.50
CA GLY A 22 -15.61 -2.93 16.23
C GLY A 22 -16.76 -2.45 15.33
N GLY A 23 -16.55 -1.36 14.58
CA GLY A 23 -17.53 -0.85 13.62
C GLY A 23 -17.86 -1.86 12.53
N ALA A 24 -16.83 -2.51 11.95
CA ALA A 24 -17.01 -3.52 10.92
C ALA A 24 -17.76 -4.76 11.45
N ALA A 25 -17.46 -5.23 12.66
CA ALA A 25 -18.18 -6.33 13.28
C ALA A 25 -19.66 -5.99 13.55
N TYR A 26 -19.93 -4.78 14.06
CA TYR A 26 -21.29 -4.30 14.27
C TYR A 26 -22.09 -4.26 12.96
N PHE A 27 -21.53 -3.63 11.92
CA PHE A 27 -22.24 -3.54 10.65
C PHE A 27 -22.30 -4.87 9.88
N ALA A 28 -21.34 -5.78 10.09
CA ALA A 28 -21.44 -7.15 9.58
C ALA A 28 -22.65 -7.86 10.19
N HIS A 29 -22.82 -7.77 11.51
CA HIS A 29 -23.99 -8.31 12.19
C HIS A 29 -25.29 -7.69 11.68
N PHE A 30 -25.33 -6.36 11.54
CA PHE A 30 -26.48 -5.64 10.95
C PHE A 30 -26.81 -6.11 9.52
N ALA A 31 -25.80 -6.21 8.65
CA ALA A 31 -25.95 -6.66 7.27
C ALA A 31 -26.55 -8.08 7.20
N HIS A 32 -26.07 -8.98 8.08
CA HIS A 32 -26.49 -10.37 8.07
C HIS A 32 -27.85 -10.62 8.74
N GLN A 33 -28.11 -10.00 9.88
CA GLN A 33 -29.27 -10.32 10.72
C GLN A 33 -30.47 -9.41 10.45
N GLN A 34 -30.26 -8.14 10.10
CA GLN A 34 -31.35 -7.18 9.91
C GLN A 34 -31.62 -6.93 8.44
N LEU A 35 -30.62 -6.46 7.68
CA LEU A 35 -30.74 -6.13 6.25
C LEU A 35 -31.16 -7.36 5.43
N ARG A 36 -30.40 -8.46 5.53
CA ARG A 36 -30.70 -9.66 4.76
C ARG A 36 -32.08 -10.23 5.09
N THR A 37 -32.45 -10.30 6.37
CA THR A 37 -33.76 -10.79 6.79
C THR A 37 -34.87 -9.91 6.24
N TYR A 38 -34.74 -8.59 6.37
CA TYR A 38 -35.67 -7.64 5.78
C TYR A 38 -35.85 -7.86 4.27
N PHE A 39 -34.75 -8.00 3.52
CA PHE A 39 -34.81 -8.22 2.08
C PHE A 39 -35.44 -9.56 1.70
N LEU A 40 -35.16 -10.63 2.45
CA LEU A 40 -35.82 -11.93 2.23
C LEU A 40 -37.32 -11.84 2.48
N ASP A 41 -37.74 -11.17 3.55
CA ASP A 41 -39.15 -11.00 3.92
C ASP A 41 -39.93 -10.15 2.89
N HIS A 42 -39.23 -9.33 2.10
CA HIS A 42 -39.81 -8.46 1.08
C HIS A 42 -39.55 -8.94 -0.37
N ALA A 43 -39.13 -10.20 -0.55
CA ALA A 43 -38.83 -10.79 -1.86
C ALA A 43 -37.78 -10.02 -2.69
N MET A 44 -36.81 -9.38 -2.02
CA MET A 44 -35.72 -8.63 -2.64
C MET A 44 -34.44 -9.50 -2.70
N ASP A 45 -34.50 -10.61 -3.44
CA ASP A 45 -33.45 -11.66 -3.44
C ASP A 45 -32.06 -11.15 -3.82
N ALA A 46 -31.97 -10.23 -4.78
CA ALA A 46 -30.71 -9.65 -5.22
C ALA A 46 -30.05 -8.81 -4.10
N ASP A 47 -30.84 -8.05 -3.35
CA ASP A 47 -30.37 -7.25 -2.22
C ASP A 47 -30.04 -8.14 -1.01
N ALA A 48 -30.78 -9.22 -0.79
CA ALA A 48 -30.46 -10.22 0.23
C ALA A 48 -29.11 -10.91 -0.05
N HIS A 49 -28.83 -11.25 -1.31
CA HIS A 49 -27.53 -11.79 -1.72
C HIS A 49 -26.42 -10.75 -1.53
N THR A 50 -26.68 -9.51 -1.93
CA THR A 50 -25.73 -8.40 -1.78
C THR A 50 -25.41 -8.12 -0.31
N ALA A 51 -26.41 -8.16 0.59
CA ALA A 51 -26.22 -8.06 2.04
C ALA A 51 -25.32 -9.17 2.60
N LYS A 52 -25.39 -10.39 2.05
CA LYS A 52 -24.47 -11.49 2.41
C LYS A 52 -23.03 -11.21 1.99
N LEU A 53 -22.82 -10.60 0.81
CA LEU A 53 -21.50 -10.19 0.35
C LEU A 53 -20.93 -9.06 1.20
N VAL A 54 -21.76 -8.06 1.54
CA VAL A 54 -21.39 -6.95 2.45
C VAL A 54 -21.00 -7.51 3.82
N TYR A 55 -21.77 -8.46 4.36
CA TYR A 55 -21.40 -9.17 5.60
C TYR A 55 -20.02 -9.83 5.49
N ALA A 56 -19.77 -10.63 4.44
CA ALA A 56 -18.51 -11.32 4.28
C ALA A 56 -17.32 -10.34 4.19
N TYR A 57 -17.48 -9.25 3.44
CA TYR A 57 -16.48 -8.19 3.36
C TYR A 57 -16.20 -7.52 4.71
N LEU A 58 -17.24 -7.12 5.44
CA LEU A 58 -17.10 -6.46 6.75
C LEU A 58 -16.52 -7.40 7.80
N PHE A 59 -16.89 -8.68 7.78
CA PHE A 59 -16.32 -9.69 8.65
C PHE A 59 -14.81 -9.86 8.40
N MET A 60 -14.41 -10.00 7.14
CA MET A 60 -13.00 -10.10 6.78
C MET A 60 -12.24 -8.82 7.16
N THR A 61 -12.85 -7.65 6.96
CA THR A 61 -12.28 -6.36 7.38
C THR A 61 -12.04 -6.34 8.89
N ALA A 62 -12.99 -6.78 9.70
CA ALA A 62 -12.83 -6.84 11.16
C ALA A 62 -11.68 -7.77 11.56
N VAL A 63 -11.62 -8.97 10.97
CA VAL A 63 -10.55 -9.95 11.24
C VAL A 63 -9.18 -9.36 10.87
N PHE A 64 -9.04 -8.78 9.67
CA PHE A 64 -7.78 -8.17 9.26
C PHE A 64 -7.39 -7.00 10.14
N SER A 65 -8.32 -6.11 10.50
CA SER A 65 -8.04 -4.99 11.41
C SER A 65 -7.55 -5.46 12.79
N ILE A 66 -8.10 -6.55 13.34
CA ILE A 66 -7.61 -7.15 14.59
C ILE A 66 -6.19 -7.70 14.42
N VAL A 67 -5.94 -8.48 13.36
CA VAL A 67 -4.60 -9.06 13.10
C VAL A 67 -3.55 -7.98 12.90
N TYR A 68 -3.87 -6.92 12.16
CA TYR A 68 -2.98 -5.78 11.95
C TYR A 68 -2.75 -4.99 13.24
N SER A 69 -3.78 -4.80 14.08
CA SER A 69 -3.62 -4.16 15.38
C SER A 69 -2.69 -4.97 16.30
N ILE A 70 -2.86 -6.29 16.37
CA ILE A 70 -1.99 -7.17 17.16
C ILE A 70 -0.55 -7.08 16.62
N SER A 71 -0.38 -7.12 15.29
CA SER A 71 0.94 -7.01 14.65
C SER A 71 1.61 -5.67 14.95
N ALA A 72 0.86 -4.57 14.91
CA ALA A 72 1.35 -3.23 15.24
C ALA A 72 1.80 -3.14 16.71
N LEU A 73 1.02 -3.70 17.63
CA LEU A 73 1.37 -3.79 19.06
C LEU A 73 2.59 -4.69 19.31
N LEU A 74 2.67 -5.85 18.66
CA LEU A 74 3.81 -6.76 18.79
C LEU A 74 5.10 -6.14 18.24
N SER A 75 5.01 -5.33 17.19
CA SER A 75 6.17 -4.62 16.61
C SER A 75 6.75 -3.53 17.52
N ILE A 76 6.03 -3.11 18.57
CA ILE A 76 6.56 -2.26 19.64
C ILE A 76 7.56 -3.03 20.51
N ARG A 77 7.37 -4.36 20.67
CA ARG A 77 8.37 -5.23 21.32
C ARG A 77 9.52 -5.47 20.33
N ARG A 78 10.76 -5.29 20.79
CA ARG A 78 11.95 -5.45 19.93
C ARG A 78 11.95 -6.83 19.25
N PRO A 79 12.07 -6.91 17.92
CA PRO A 79 12.39 -8.16 17.27
C PRO A 79 13.80 -8.61 17.69
N SER A 80 13.93 -9.88 18.06
CA SER A 80 15.23 -10.54 18.21
C SER A 80 15.96 -10.55 16.87
N THR A 81 17.27 -10.33 16.88
CA THR A 81 18.15 -10.16 15.71
C THR A 81 18.21 -11.35 14.74
N ALA A 82 17.59 -12.49 15.07
CA ALA A 82 17.69 -13.74 14.32
C ALA A 82 16.83 -13.81 13.02
N GLU A 83 15.93 -12.86 12.79
CA GLU A 83 14.84 -13.02 11.80
C GLU A 83 15.12 -12.43 10.40
N LYS A 84 16.34 -11.94 10.13
CA LYS A 84 16.62 -11.08 8.96
C LYS A 84 16.91 -11.78 7.63
N ASN A 85 17.22 -13.07 7.58
CA ASN A 85 17.94 -13.64 6.43
C ASN A 85 17.16 -14.57 5.48
N HIS A 86 15.86 -14.84 5.68
CA HIS A 86 15.17 -15.91 4.94
C HIS A 86 14.15 -15.46 3.87
N VAL A 87 14.17 -14.19 3.42
CA VAL A 87 12.99 -13.54 2.79
C VAL A 87 13.28 -12.85 1.45
N THR A 88 13.72 -13.58 0.42
CA THR A 88 13.94 -13.00 -0.92
C THR A 88 12.99 -13.53 -2.00
N CYS A 89 12.71 -14.84 -2.10
CA CYS A 89 11.77 -15.37 -3.10
C CYS A 89 10.29 -15.27 -2.63
N CYS A 90 10.01 -15.61 -1.37
CA CYS A 90 8.67 -15.46 -0.77
C CYS A 90 8.18 -14.00 -0.74
N ARG A 91 9.10 -13.03 -0.80
CA ARG A 91 8.77 -11.60 -0.73
C ARG A 91 8.13 -11.07 -2.01
N PHE A 92 8.53 -11.60 -3.17
CA PHE A 92 7.98 -11.18 -4.46
C PHE A 92 6.56 -11.75 -4.67
N VAL A 93 6.40 -13.05 -4.42
CA VAL A 93 5.10 -13.73 -4.48
C VAL A 93 4.15 -13.14 -3.44
N GLY A 94 4.63 -12.91 -2.20
CA GLY A 94 3.86 -12.25 -1.15
C GLY A 94 3.45 -10.81 -1.49
N ALA A 95 4.29 -10.06 -2.20
CA ALA A 95 3.95 -8.71 -2.66
C ALA A 95 2.82 -8.74 -3.70
N ILE A 96 2.85 -9.66 -4.67
CA ILE A 96 1.79 -9.80 -5.67
C ILE A 96 0.45 -10.16 -5.01
N PHE A 97 0.45 -11.17 -4.13
CA PHE A 97 -0.77 -11.55 -3.40
C PHE A 97 -1.30 -10.39 -2.54
N SER A 98 -0.42 -9.65 -1.89
CA SER A 98 -0.80 -8.46 -1.10
C SER A 98 -1.48 -7.39 -1.96
N VAL A 99 -0.96 -7.11 -3.16
CA VAL A 99 -1.57 -6.16 -4.10
C VAL A 99 -2.93 -6.66 -4.58
N CYS A 100 -3.04 -7.93 -4.98
CA CYS A 100 -4.31 -8.51 -5.41
C CYS A 100 -5.38 -8.45 -4.31
N ILE A 101 -5.00 -8.77 -3.08
CA ILE A 101 -5.89 -8.67 -1.91
C ILE A 101 -6.28 -7.20 -1.69
N GLY A 102 -5.33 -6.27 -1.75
CA GLY A 102 -5.58 -4.83 -1.58
C GLY A 102 -6.58 -4.28 -2.61
N VAL A 103 -6.38 -4.58 -3.89
CA VAL A 103 -7.32 -4.16 -4.97
C VAL A 103 -8.71 -4.75 -4.74
N THR A 104 -8.77 -6.02 -4.34
CA THR A 104 -10.04 -6.70 -4.07
C THR A 104 -10.79 -6.05 -2.91
N VAL A 105 -10.10 -5.74 -1.80
CA VAL A 105 -10.67 -5.05 -0.64
C VAL A 105 -11.21 -3.67 -1.02
N ILE A 106 -10.48 -2.90 -1.83
CA ILE A 106 -10.93 -1.58 -2.31
C ILE A 106 -12.19 -1.73 -3.18
N ALA A 107 -12.20 -2.67 -4.11
CA ALA A 107 -13.35 -2.91 -4.98
C ALA A 107 -14.61 -3.29 -4.18
N PHE A 108 -14.49 -4.21 -3.22
CA PHE A 108 -15.59 -4.58 -2.33
C PHE A 108 -16.02 -3.42 -1.42
N GLY A 109 -15.09 -2.57 -0.98
CA GLY A 109 -15.40 -1.35 -0.23
C GLY A 109 -16.23 -0.38 -1.07
N VAL A 110 -15.87 -0.14 -2.32
CA VAL A 110 -16.63 0.74 -3.23
C VAL A 110 -18.03 0.17 -3.50
N ILE A 111 -18.13 -1.13 -3.77
CA ILE A 111 -19.41 -1.80 -3.96
C ILE A 111 -20.29 -1.64 -2.71
N THR A 112 -19.71 -1.91 -1.52
CA THR A 112 -20.42 -1.81 -0.24
C THR A 112 -20.92 -0.39 0.02
N ALA A 113 -20.09 0.63 -0.21
CA ALA A 113 -20.48 2.04 -0.06
C ALA A 113 -21.60 2.43 -1.02
N LYS A 114 -21.51 1.97 -2.28
CA LYS A 114 -22.56 2.22 -3.28
C LYS A 114 -23.87 1.55 -2.88
N THR A 115 -23.85 0.26 -2.54
CA THR A 115 -25.06 -0.49 -2.19
C THR A 115 -25.71 0.05 -0.93
N SER A 116 -24.92 0.35 0.11
CA SER A 116 -25.45 0.95 1.34
C SER A 116 -26.02 2.34 1.08
N TRP A 117 -25.42 3.14 0.20
CA TRP A 117 -26.01 4.43 -0.19
C TRP A 117 -27.40 4.27 -0.83
N PHE A 118 -27.56 3.30 -1.74
CA PHE A 118 -28.86 3.01 -2.37
C PHE A 118 -29.89 2.54 -1.36
N TRP A 119 -29.52 1.59 -0.49
CA TRP A 119 -30.40 1.10 0.58
C TRP A 119 -30.80 2.22 1.54
N TRP A 120 -29.86 3.12 1.88
CA TRP A 120 -30.18 4.27 2.72
C TRP A 120 -31.26 5.16 2.08
N GLY A 121 -31.09 5.49 0.79
CA GLY A 121 -32.11 6.23 0.04
C GLY A 121 -33.47 5.52 0.02
N TYR A 122 -33.47 4.20 -0.21
CA TYR A 122 -34.68 3.40 -0.19
C TYR A 122 -35.38 3.42 1.18
N PHE A 123 -34.67 3.18 2.28
CA PHE A 123 -35.26 3.17 3.62
C PHE A 123 -35.76 4.56 4.05
N LYS A 124 -35.07 5.61 3.63
CA LYS A 124 -35.50 7.00 3.85
C LYS A 124 -36.85 7.27 3.18
N VAL A 125 -37.01 6.86 1.92
CA VAL A 125 -38.27 7.04 1.17
C VAL A 125 -39.41 6.22 1.79
N ASN A 126 -39.12 5.03 2.29
CA ASN A 126 -40.11 4.14 2.90
C ASN A 126 -40.36 4.39 4.40
N GLY A 127 -39.74 5.41 5.01
CA GLY A 127 -39.95 5.78 6.41
C GLY A 127 -39.38 4.79 7.44
N LEU A 128 -38.45 3.92 7.05
CA LEU A 128 -37.88 2.86 7.89
C LEU A 128 -36.68 3.38 8.69
N LYS A 129 -36.93 4.23 9.68
CA LYS A 129 -35.91 5.03 10.40
C LYS A 129 -34.73 4.23 10.98
N SER A 130 -34.97 3.06 11.57
CA SER A 130 -33.89 2.23 12.15
C SER A 130 -32.93 1.69 11.08
N LEU A 131 -33.50 1.16 9.99
CA LEU A 131 -32.72 0.66 8.85
C LEU A 131 -32.02 1.81 8.13
N GLU A 132 -32.69 2.95 7.98
CA GLU A 132 -32.11 4.17 7.41
C GLU A 132 -30.85 4.60 8.17
N GLN A 133 -30.94 4.77 9.50
CA GLN A 133 -29.83 5.24 10.32
C GLN A 133 -28.63 4.29 10.29
N ASN A 134 -28.86 2.99 10.43
CA ASN A 134 -27.79 2.00 10.39
C ASN A 134 -27.15 1.91 9.00
N THR A 135 -27.94 2.04 7.94
CA THR A 135 -27.41 2.00 6.56
C THR A 135 -26.66 3.28 6.22
N HIS A 136 -27.10 4.44 6.70
CA HIS A 136 -26.34 5.69 6.63
C HIS A 136 -25.01 5.56 7.37
N GLY A 137 -25.01 5.00 8.59
CA GLY A 137 -23.81 4.73 9.37
C GLY A 137 -22.82 3.81 8.65
N LEU A 138 -23.30 2.70 8.07
CA LEU A 138 -22.49 1.80 7.25
C LEU A 138 -21.86 2.53 6.06
N THR A 139 -22.64 3.37 5.38
CA THR A 139 -22.18 4.15 4.24
C THR A 139 -21.09 5.13 4.65
N ALA A 140 -21.31 5.90 5.73
CA ALA A 140 -20.35 6.84 6.26
C ALA A 140 -19.05 6.14 6.69
N MET A 141 -19.13 5.00 7.38
CA MET A 141 -17.97 4.21 7.79
C MET A 141 -17.16 3.75 6.57
N THR A 142 -17.84 3.17 5.58
CA THR A 142 -17.17 2.62 4.39
C THR A 142 -16.50 3.71 3.56
N ILE A 143 -17.18 4.85 3.36
CA ILE A 143 -16.60 6.02 2.69
C ILE A 143 -15.38 6.55 3.46
N THR A 144 -15.46 6.65 4.78
CA THR A 144 -14.34 7.13 5.61
C THR A 144 -13.13 6.20 5.47
N ILE A 145 -13.33 4.88 5.53
CA ILE A 145 -12.26 3.89 5.35
C ILE A 145 -11.64 4.02 3.95
N LEU A 146 -12.45 4.15 2.90
CA LEU A 146 -11.97 4.34 1.53
C LEU A 146 -11.20 5.65 1.37
N ALA A 147 -11.65 6.75 1.99
CA ALA A 147 -10.97 8.03 1.96
C ALA A 147 -9.61 7.96 2.67
N ILE A 148 -9.56 7.37 3.86
CA ILE A 148 -8.30 7.16 4.60
C ILE A 148 -7.35 6.29 3.77
N THR A 149 -7.85 5.19 3.20
CA THR A 149 -7.06 4.29 2.35
C THR A 149 -6.53 5.03 1.11
N GLY A 150 -7.37 5.84 0.46
CA GLY A 150 -6.99 6.66 -0.69
C GLY A 150 -5.91 7.69 -0.33
N CYS A 151 -6.08 8.41 0.78
CA CYS A 151 -5.06 9.34 1.29
C CYS A 151 -3.74 8.63 1.59
N TYR A 152 -3.79 7.42 2.17
CA TYR A 152 -2.60 6.63 2.44
C TYR A 152 -1.87 6.23 1.15
N LEU A 153 -2.61 5.72 0.16
CA LEU A 153 -2.06 5.34 -1.15
C LEU A 153 -1.46 6.55 -1.90
N LEU A 154 -2.15 7.69 -1.88
CA LEU A 154 -1.65 8.93 -2.46
C LEU A 154 -0.37 9.40 -1.77
N GLY A 155 -0.35 9.41 -0.43
CA GLY A 155 0.84 9.74 0.34
C GLY A 155 2.03 8.83 0.01
N LEU A 156 1.79 7.53 -0.13
CA LEU A 156 2.80 6.55 -0.51
C LEU A 156 3.33 6.81 -1.93
N ALA A 157 2.43 7.11 -2.88
CA ALA A 157 2.81 7.49 -4.24
C ALA A 157 3.65 8.78 -4.28
N PHE A 158 3.32 9.80 -3.46
CA PHE A 158 4.13 11.02 -3.35
C PHE A 158 5.51 10.74 -2.78
N VAL A 159 5.62 9.89 -1.76
CA VAL A 159 6.92 9.51 -1.17
C VAL A 159 7.77 8.72 -2.16
N GLU A 160 7.17 7.78 -2.90
CA GLU A 160 7.88 7.04 -3.94
C GLU A 160 8.33 7.95 -5.09
N LEU A 161 7.46 8.86 -5.54
CA LEU A 161 7.77 9.83 -6.57
C LEU A 161 8.90 10.77 -6.12
N ALA A 162 8.83 11.30 -4.89
CA ALA A 162 9.87 12.13 -4.31
C ALA A 162 11.20 11.36 -4.19
N THR A 163 11.16 10.10 -3.75
CA THR A 163 12.36 9.25 -3.67
C THR A 163 12.95 8.97 -5.05
N PHE A 164 12.10 8.75 -6.06
CA PHE A 164 12.53 8.57 -7.44
C PHE A 164 13.18 9.85 -8.01
N ILE A 165 12.59 11.01 -7.75
CA ILE A 165 13.11 12.32 -8.15
C ILE A 165 14.46 12.58 -7.45
N VAL A 166 14.55 12.39 -6.13
CA VAL A 166 15.80 12.55 -5.38
C VAL A 166 16.87 11.58 -5.89
N LYS A 167 16.53 10.32 -6.14
CA LYS A 167 17.47 9.35 -6.74
C LYS A 167 17.91 9.78 -8.14
N ARG A 168 17.01 10.30 -8.97
CA ARG A 168 17.34 10.83 -10.31
C ARG A 168 18.26 12.05 -10.23
N ILE A 169 18.01 12.98 -9.30
CA ILE A 169 18.83 14.18 -9.09
C ILE A 169 20.21 13.77 -8.57
N SER A 170 20.28 12.92 -7.54
CA SER A 170 21.55 12.41 -7.00
C SER A 170 22.38 11.66 -8.06
N ARG A 171 21.73 10.88 -8.93
CA ARG A 171 22.41 10.18 -10.04
C ARG A 171 22.87 11.15 -11.13
N SER A 172 22.13 12.25 -11.35
CA SER A 172 22.53 13.32 -12.26
C SER A 172 23.68 14.16 -11.70
N ASP A 173 23.76 14.35 -10.38
CA ASP A 173 24.85 15.07 -9.72
C ASP A 173 26.12 14.22 -9.65
N GLU A 174 26.02 12.90 -9.43
CA GLU A 174 27.14 11.97 -9.63
C GLU A 174 27.66 11.98 -11.07
N MET A 175 26.76 12.03 -12.07
CA MET A 175 27.12 12.09 -13.49
C MET A 175 27.74 13.45 -13.89
N LYS A 176 27.34 14.54 -13.21
CA LYS A 176 27.99 15.86 -13.37
C LYS A 176 29.34 15.92 -12.66
N ALA A 177 29.46 15.40 -11.44
CA ALA A 177 30.72 15.33 -10.70
C ALA A 177 31.77 14.46 -11.44
N SER A 178 31.34 13.37 -12.10
CA SER A 178 32.21 12.58 -12.97
C SER A 178 32.72 13.37 -14.18
N LYS A 179 31.89 14.25 -14.78
CA LYS A 179 32.30 15.09 -15.91
C LYS A 179 33.20 16.26 -15.52
N THR A 180 33.11 16.77 -14.29
CA THR A 180 33.99 17.85 -13.81
C THR A 180 35.39 17.34 -13.41
N VAL A 181 35.55 16.05 -13.14
CA VAL A 181 36.86 15.43 -12.84
C VAL A 181 37.61 15.01 -14.12
N GLU A 182 36.93 14.82 -15.25
CA GLU A 182 37.56 14.43 -16.53
C GLU A 182 38.08 15.61 -17.38
N LEU A 183 37.97 16.87 -16.95
CA LEU A 183 38.52 18.01 -17.71
C LEU A 183 39.99 18.34 -17.36
N LYS A 184 40.75 17.35 -16.88
CA LYS A 184 42.19 17.48 -16.61
C LYS A 184 43.01 16.28 -17.12
N GLY A 185 42.47 15.53 -18.08
CA GLY A 185 43.09 14.32 -18.63
C GLY A 185 43.45 14.37 -20.13
N ASP A 186 43.23 15.48 -20.82
CA ASP A 186 43.36 15.56 -22.30
C ASP A 186 44.82 15.72 -22.79
N LEU A 187 45.81 15.60 -21.91
CA LEU A 187 47.23 15.68 -22.26
C LEU A 187 47.93 14.31 -22.34
N SER A 188 47.35 13.23 -21.80
CA SER A 188 48.07 11.93 -21.72
C SER A 188 47.82 11.01 -22.92
N GLN A 189 46.72 11.16 -23.65
CA GLN A 189 46.37 10.24 -24.73
C GLN A 189 47.28 10.43 -25.97
N GLU A 190 47.74 11.66 -26.20
CA GLU A 190 48.61 11.99 -27.34
C GLU A 190 50.08 11.63 -27.07
N GLU A 191 50.52 11.70 -25.81
CA GLU A 191 51.81 11.16 -25.37
C GLU A 191 51.83 9.63 -25.45
N TRP A 192 50.74 8.96 -25.04
CA TRP A 192 50.61 7.51 -25.17
C TRP A 192 50.63 7.03 -26.61
N ARG A 193 50.01 7.81 -27.52
CA ARG A 193 49.99 7.48 -28.95
C ARG A 193 51.38 7.59 -29.59
N LYS A 194 52.15 8.63 -29.22
CA LYS A 194 53.53 8.82 -29.70
C LYS A 194 54.48 7.75 -29.18
N ASP A 195 54.31 7.32 -27.92
CA ASP A 195 55.14 6.25 -27.35
C ASP A 195 54.84 4.89 -28.02
N LEU A 196 53.56 4.62 -28.32
CA LEU A 196 53.16 3.40 -29.02
C LEU A 196 53.70 3.36 -30.46
N GLU A 197 53.67 4.50 -31.18
CA GLU A 197 54.23 4.60 -32.53
C GLU A 197 55.76 4.45 -32.53
N ALA A 198 56.47 5.00 -31.53
CA ALA A 198 57.91 4.85 -31.38
C ALA A 198 58.30 3.38 -31.08
N GLN A 199 57.54 2.69 -30.24
CA GLN A 199 57.75 1.27 -29.95
C GLN A 199 57.47 0.39 -31.18
N LEU A 200 56.45 0.72 -31.97
CA LEU A 200 56.13 -0.02 -33.19
C LEU A 200 57.25 0.10 -34.24
N GLN A 201 57.80 1.30 -34.42
CA GLN A 201 58.92 1.53 -35.34
C GLN A 201 60.21 0.83 -34.89
N ALA A 202 60.48 0.79 -33.58
CA ALA A 202 61.64 0.07 -33.04
C ALA A 202 61.56 -1.45 -33.27
N VAL A 203 60.36 -2.03 -33.13
CA VAL A 203 60.11 -3.45 -33.42
C VAL A 203 60.24 -3.74 -34.91
N GLU A 204 59.71 -2.87 -35.78
CA GLU A 204 59.79 -3.06 -37.23
C GLU A 204 61.22 -2.95 -37.77
N ALA A 205 62.05 -2.08 -37.18
CA ALA A 205 63.47 -1.95 -37.50
C ALA A 205 64.30 -3.17 -37.05
N THR A 206 63.87 -3.84 -35.96
CA THR A 206 64.54 -5.04 -35.45
C THR A 206 64.18 -6.27 -36.27
N LEU A 207 62.98 -6.31 -36.88
CA LEU A 207 62.52 -7.43 -37.70
C LEU A 207 63.08 -7.43 -39.15
N LYS A 208 63.64 -6.31 -39.60
CA LYS A 208 64.25 -6.13 -40.94
C LYS A 208 65.78 -6.31 -40.97
N ARG A 209 66.40 -6.70 -39.84
CA ARG A 209 67.81 -7.15 -39.76
C ARG A 209 67.88 -8.66 -39.67
#